data_AF-A0A945VV06-F1
#
_entry.id   AF-A0A945VV06-F1
#
_cell.length_a   1.000
_cell.length_b   1.000
_cell.length_c   1.000
_cell.angle_alpha   90.00
_cell.angle_beta   90.00
_cell.angle_gamma   90.00
#
_symmetry.space_group_name_H-M   'P 1'
#
loop_
_entity.id
_entity.type
_entity.pdbx_description
1 polymer ?
#
loop_
_entity_poly.entity_id
_entity_poly.type
_entity_poly.pdbx_seq_one_letter_code
_entity_poly.pdbx_strand_id
1 'polypeptide(L)'
;MEKEKILNEMISTQTLPDYEAAELLWATLTTVVNTRGNPDKSEPELDRQRLESVVEKFSEDEMRRLLKDVSVDSLAFFDPPLETILTDPEGTPVEDSTMRAIGKLRSSRDSEPKETFMNLVGILDKIHAQQFKEEPASHNREILSVTRKILYLFCILAVSKLP
;
A
#
# COMPACT_ATOMS: atom_id res chain seq x y z
N MET A 1 -21.09 10.99 -6.86
CA MET A 1 -20.96 11.77 -5.62
C MET A 1 -19.94 11.15 -4.66
N GLU A 2 -20.04 9.86 -4.32
CA GLU A 2 -19.07 9.19 -3.45
C GLU A 2 -17.66 9.10 -4.06
N LYS A 3 -17.54 8.69 -5.34
CA LYS A 3 -16.29 8.68 -6.09
C LYS A 3 -15.59 10.05 -6.14
N GLU A 4 -16.36 11.12 -6.33
CA GLU A 4 -15.85 12.49 -6.37
C GLU A 4 -15.35 12.96 -4.99
N LYS A 5 -16.08 12.62 -3.92
CA LYS A 5 -15.64 12.88 -2.55
C LYS A 5 -14.32 12.18 -2.25
N ILE A 6 -14.19 10.89 -2.62
CA ILE A 6 -12.95 10.12 -2.43
C ILE A 6 -11.79 10.74 -3.22
N LEU A 7 -12.01 11.14 -4.47
CA LEU A 7 -10.98 11.80 -5.27
C LEU A 7 -10.54 13.14 -4.65
N ASN A 8 -11.48 13.92 -4.10
CA ASN A 8 -11.15 15.18 -3.41
C ASN A 8 -10.34 14.93 -2.12
N GLU A 9 -10.68 13.90 -1.34
CA GLU A 9 -9.88 13.47 -0.18
C GLU A 9 -8.47 13.03 -0.60
N MET A 10 -8.33 12.30 -1.71
CA MET A 10 -7.00 11.95 -2.22
C MET A 10 -6.21 13.19 -2.65
N ILE A 11 -6.84 14.16 -3.31
CA ILE A 11 -6.15 15.39 -3.75
C ILE A 11 -5.67 16.21 -2.55
N SER A 12 -6.44 16.27 -1.46
CA SER A 12 -6.02 17.02 -0.26
C SER A 12 -4.76 16.45 0.40
N THR A 13 -4.44 15.17 0.18
CA THR A 13 -3.20 14.54 0.70
C THR A 13 -1.92 15.19 0.16
N GLN A 14 -1.98 15.90 -0.98
CA GLN A 14 -0.81 16.53 -1.59
C GLN A 14 -0.20 17.64 -0.73
N THR A 15 -1.00 18.25 0.15
CA THR A 15 -0.56 19.32 1.07
C THR A 15 -0.22 18.80 2.46
N LEU A 16 -0.41 17.50 2.73
CA LEU A 16 -0.16 16.90 4.03
C LEU A 16 1.29 16.40 4.16
N PRO A 17 1.84 16.36 5.39
CA PRO A 17 3.06 15.61 5.69
C PRO A 17 2.94 14.14 5.31
N ASP A 18 4.07 13.50 5.00
CA ASP A 18 4.10 12.14 4.44
C ASP A 18 3.37 11.10 5.30
N TYR A 19 3.48 11.20 6.63
CA TYR A 19 2.76 10.33 7.57
C TYR A 19 1.24 10.51 7.45
N GLU A 20 0.74 11.74 7.58
CA GLU A 20 -0.69 12.05 7.51
C GLU A 20 -1.29 11.71 6.13
N ALA A 21 -0.53 11.97 5.07
CA ALA A 21 -0.90 11.60 3.71
C ALA A 21 -1.02 10.07 3.55
N ALA A 22 -0.05 9.31 4.07
CA ALA A 22 -0.07 7.85 4.02
C ALA A 22 -1.26 7.27 4.81
N GLU A 23 -1.51 7.77 6.03
CA GLU A 23 -2.66 7.35 6.85
C GLU A 23 -3.99 7.64 6.13
N LEU A 24 -4.15 8.85 5.59
CA LEU A 24 -5.37 9.22 4.89
C LEU A 24 -5.57 8.37 3.63
N LEU A 25 -4.52 8.13 2.84
CA LEU A 25 -4.60 7.27 1.66
C LEU A 25 -4.89 5.81 2.02
N TRP A 26 -4.35 5.29 3.13
CA TRP A 26 -4.67 3.96 3.63
C TRP A 26 -6.14 3.85 4.06
N ALA A 27 -6.66 4.84 4.77
CA ALA A 27 -8.07 4.92 5.15
C ALA A 27 -8.98 5.05 3.92
N THR A 28 -8.57 5.81 2.91
CA THR A 28 -9.26 5.90 1.62
C THR A 28 -9.29 4.55 0.92
N LEU A 29 -8.17 3.86 0.80
CA LEU A 29 -8.09 2.53 0.18
C LEU A 29 -9.03 1.55 0.90
N THR A 30 -8.96 1.54 2.22
CA THR A 30 -9.81 0.73 3.08
C THR A 30 -11.29 1.04 2.84
N THR A 31 -11.66 2.32 2.74
CA THR A 31 -13.03 2.74 2.43
C THR A 31 -13.47 2.25 1.05
N VAL A 32 -12.62 2.37 0.03
CA VAL A 32 -12.90 1.91 -1.36
C VAL A 32 -13.06 0.39 -1.43
N VAL A 33 -12.27 -0.35 -0.65
CA VAL A 33 -12.34 -1.81 -0.58
C VAL A 33 -13.57 -2.25 0.20
N ASN A 34 -13.93 -1.51 1.25
CA ASN A 34 -15.03 -1.84 2.15
C ASN A 34 -16.38 -1.22 1.75
N THR A 35 -16.46 -0.40 0.70
CA THR A 35 -17.72 0.24 0.22
C THR A 35 -18.79 -0.79 -0.20
N ARG A 36 -18.45 -2.09 -0.22
CA ARG A 36 -19.37 -3.21 -0.46
C ARG A 36 -19.77 -4.00 0.79
N GLY A 37 -19.50 -3.56 2.02
CA GLY A 37 -19.98 -4.31 3.18
C GLY A 37 -20.17 -3.54 4.48
N ASN A 38 -20.73 -4.28 5.45
CA ASN A 38 -21.40 -3.76 6.64
C ASN A 38 -20.65 -2.63 7.38
N PRO A 39 -21.32 -1.51 7.69
CA PRO A 39 -20.78 -0.39 8.46
C PRO A 39 -20.55 -0.68 9.96
N ASP A 40 -20.77 -1.92 10.41
CA ASP A 40 -20.81 -2.30 11.83
C ASP A 40 -19.45 -2.66 12.46
N LYS A 41 -18.32 -2.46 11.77
CA LYS A 41 -17.00 -2.59 12.40
C LYS A 41 -16.51 -1.23 12.85
N SER A 42 -16.21 -1.13 14.15
CA SER A 42 -15.78 0.10 14.84
C SER A 42 -14.47 0.69 14.31
N GLU A 43 -13.65 -0.12 13.63
CA GLU A 43 -12.54 0.34 12.81
C GLU A 43 -12.51 -0.54 11.54
N PRO A 44 -12.53 0.07 10.33
CA PRO A 44 -12.44 -0.71 9.12
C PRO A 44 -10.98 -1.16 8.95
N GLU A 45 -10.69 -2.42 9.22
CA GLU A 45 -9.45 -3.06 8.74
C GLU A 45 -9.55 -3.29 7.23
N LEU A 46 -8.41 -3.37 6.56
CA LEU A 46 -8.34 -3.71 5.14
C LEU A 46 -8.74 -5.19 4.94
N ASP A 47 -9.97 -5.43 4.47
CA ASP A 47 -10.47 -6.78 4.22
C ASP A 47 -9.75 -7.40 3.02
N ARG A 48 -8.88 -8.38 3.28
CA ARG A 48 -8.04 -9.03 2.26
C ARG A 48 -8.85 -9.72 1.16
N GLN A 49 -9.98 -10.34 1.47
CA GLN A 49 -10.81 -11.02 0.45
C GLN A 49 -11.48 -9.99 -0.47
N ARG A 50 -11.95 -8.88 0.10
CA ARG A 50 -12.50 -7.78 -0.69
C ARG A 50 -11.45 -7.08 -1.51
N LEU A 51 -10.24 -6.92 -0.96
CA LEU A 51 -9.12 -6.35 -1.68
C LEU A 51 -8.76 -7.21 -2.90
N GLU A 52 -8.67 -8.52 -2.73
CA GLU A 52 -8.46 -9.45 -3.86
C GLU A 52 -9.55 -9.29 -4.92
N SER A 53 -10.82 -9.12 -4.51
CA SER A 53 -11.94 -8.85 -5.41
C SER A 53 -11.85 -7.50 -6.14
N VAL A 54 -11.19 -6.49 -5.55
CA VAL A 54 -10.90 -5.20 -6.21
C VAL A 54 -9.75 -5.36 -7.20
N VAL A 55 -8.66 -6.02 -6.79
CA VAL A 55 -7.48 -6.27 -7.63
C VAL A 55 -7.85 -7.14 -8.84
N GLU A 56 -8.81 -8.05 -8.72
CA GLU A 56 -9.33 -8.84 -9.85
C GLU A 56 -9.98 -8.01 -10.96
N LYS A 57 -10.33 -6.75 -10.68
CA LYS A 57 -10.86 -5.83 -11.69
C LYS A 57 -9.76 -5.05 -12.40
N PHE A 58 -8.51 -5.18 -11.98
CA PHE A 58 -7.38 -4.51 -12.62
C PHE A 58 -6.92 -5.33 -13.81
N SER A 59 -6.58 -4.66 -14.92
CA SER A 59 -5.89 -5.34 -16.01
C SER A 59 -4.46 -5.67 -15.61
N GLU A 60 -3.85 -6.67 -16.25
CA GLU A 60 -2.43 -6.94 -16.06
C GLU A 60 -1.56 -5.73 -16.40
N ASP A 61 -1.92 -4.96 -17.42
CA ASP A 61 -1.18 -3.76 -17.81
C ASP A 61 -1.23 -2.68 -16.73
N GLU A 62 -2.38 -2.48 -16.08
CA GLU A 62 -2.52 -1.56 -14.95
C GLU A 62 -1.65 -2.00 -13.77
N MET A 63 -1.68 -3.29 -13.43
CA MET A 63 -0.85 -3.87 -12.36
C MET A 63 0.64 -3.72 -12.68
N ARG A 64 1.09 -4.10 -13.88
CA ARG A 64 2.49 -3.97 -14.32
C ARG A 64 2.94 -2.52 -14.31
N ARG A 65 2.08 -1.58 -14.74
CA ARG A 65 2.41 -0.15 -14.74
C ARG A 65 2.65 0.38 -13.34
N LEU A 66 1.81 0.01 -12.36
CA LEU A 66 2.04 0.41 -10.97
C LEU A 66 3.29 -0.28 -10.39
N LEU A 67 3.46 -1.58 -10.63
CA LEU A 67 4.62 -2.34 -10.15
C LEU A 67 5.96 -1.83 -10.72
N LYS A 68 5.95 -1.20 -11.90
CA LYS A 68 7.13 -0.58 -12.52
C LYS A 68 7.29 0.91 -12.17
N ASP A 69 6.46 1.46 -11.30
CA ASP A 69 6.65 2.81 -10.82
C ASP A 69 7.95 2.92 -10.01
N VAL A 70 8.66 4.05 -10.18
CA VAL A 70 9.93 4.31 -9.49
C VAL A 70 9.80 4.22 -7.97
N SER A 71 8.63 4.52 -7.42
CA SER A 71 8.39 4.42 -5.98
C SER A 71 8.41 2.96 -5.52
N VAL A 72 7.88 2.03 -6.32
CA VAL A 72 7.95 0.58 -6.02
C VAL A 72 9.40 0.09 -6.11
N ASP A 73 10.20 0.61 -7.04
CA ASP A 73 11.64 0.36 -7.08
C ASP A 73 12.38 0.88 -5.84
N SER A 74 12.13 2.13 -5.45
CA SER A 74 12.71 2.71 -4.24
C SER A 74 12.38 1.89 -2.99
N LEU A 75 11.17 1.32 -2.92
CA LEU A 75 10.78 0.45 -1.82
C LEU A 75 11.48 -0.92 -1.89
N ALA A 76 11.53 -1.53 -3.08
CA ALA A 76 12.09 -2.87 -3.27
C ALA A 76 13.62 -2.91 -3.11
N PHE A 77 14.32 -1.81 -3.38
CA PHE A 77 15.78 -1.70 -3.31
C PHE A 77 16.23 -0.70 -2.23
N PHE A 78 15.41 -0.52 -1.19
CA PHE A 78 15.72 0.36 -0.07
C PHE A 78 17.04 -0.04 0.64
N ASP A 79 17.77 0.94 1.18
CA ASP A 79 19.04 0.72 1.89
C ASP A 79 19.00 1.41 3.28
N PRO A 80 19.13 0.67 4.41
CA PRO A 80 19.29 -0.78 4.48
C PRO A 80 18.04 -1.53 3.97
N PRO A 81 18.14 -2.79 3.52
CA PRO A 81 17.02 -3.52 2.92
C PRO A 81 15.78 -3.44 3.80
N LEU A 82 14.62 -3.15 3.19
CA LEU A 82 13.38 -2.94 3.94
C LEU A 82 13.00 -4.14 4.82
N GLU A 83 13.31 -5.35 4.39
CA GLU A 83 13.16 -6.59 5.17
C GLU A 83 13.95 -6.61 6.50
N THR A 84 15.00 -5.80 6.62
CA THR A 84 15.81 -5.64 7.86
C THR A 84 15.28 -4.53 8.77
N ILE A 85 14.45 -3.63 8.24
CA ILE A 85 13.81 -2.54 8.97
C ILE A 85 12.46 -3.01 9.51
N LEU A 86 11.70 -3.76 8.69
CA LEU A 86 10.36 -4.17 9.05
C LEU A 86 10.36 -5.33 10.05
N THR A 87 9.83 -5.09 11.26
CA THR A 87 9.59 -6.09 12.29
C THR A 87 8.10 -6.44 12.41
N ASP A 88 7.80 -7.63 12.95
CA ASP A 88 6.43 -7.98 13.34
C ASP A 88 6.02 -7.14 14.58
N PRO A 89 4.71 -7.05 14.91
CA PRO A 89 4.22 -6.35 16.10
C PRO A 89 4.86 -6.85 17.41
N GLU A 90 5.36 -8.09 17.42
CA GLU A 90 6.04 -8.73 18.55
C GLU A 90 7.56 -8.45 18.58
N GLY A 91 8.08 -7.65 17.64
CA GLY A 91 9.51 -7.30 17.55
C GLY A 91 10.39 -8.40 16.95
N THR A 92 9.79 -9.50 16.49
CA THR A 92 10.50 -10.59 15.82
C THR A 92 10.78 -10.20 14.35
N PRO A 93 11.99 -10.46 13.81
CA PRO A 93 12.25 -10.25 12.39
C PRO A 93 11.31 -11.10 11.55
N VAL A 94 10.56 -10.45 10.65
CA VAL A 94 9.63 -11.13 9.73
C VAL A 94 10.37 -11.66 8.51
N GLU A 95 11.56 -12.20 8.75
CA GLU A 95 12.58 -12.42 7.72
C GLU A 95 12.00 -13.23 6.56
N ASP A 96 11.25 -14.31 6.82
CA ASP A 96 10.81 -15.18 5.73
C ASP A 96 9.69 -14.61 4.85
N SER A 97 8.70 -13.93 5.42
CA SER A 97 7.55 -13.47 4.62
C SER A 97 7.78 -12.12 3.95
N THR A 98 8.42 -11.17 4.64
CA THR A 98 8.78 -9.87 4.04
C THR A 98 9.87 -10.04 2.99
N MET A 99 10.93 -10.81 3.28
CA MET A 99 12.00 -11.05 2.31
C MET A 99 11.48 -11.78 1.08
N ARG A 100 10.56 -12.75 1.24
CA ARG A 100 9.90 -13.41 0.10
C ARG A 100 9.06 -12.45 -0.72
N ALA A 101 8.23 -11.62 -0.08
CA ALA A 101 7.38 -10.65 -0.76
C ALA A 101 8.22 -9.63 -1.56
N ILE A 102 9.29 -9.11 -0.95
CA ILE A 102 10.23 -8.20 -1.60
C ILE A 102 11.01 -8.93 -2.71
N GLY A 103 11.42 -10.18 -2.50
CA GLY A 103 12.06 -11.01 -3.53
C GLY A 103 11.17 -11.19 -4.75
N LYS A 104 9.86 -11.41 -4.56
CA LYS A 104 8.86 -11.43 -5.63
C LYS A 104 8.72 -10.07 -6.31
N LEU A 105 8.71 -8.97 -5.55
CA LEU A 105 8.77 -7.63 -6.14
C LEU A 105 10.00 -7.43 -7.02
N ARG A 106 11.17 -7.97 -6.65
CA ARG A 106 12.40 -7.81 -7.44
C ARG A 106 12.41 -8.69 -8.71
N SER A 107 11.72 -9.83 -8.72
CA SER A 107 11.89 -10.87 -9.75
C SER A 107 10.66 -11.18 -10.62
N SER A 108 9.44 -10.89 -10.14
CA SER A 108 8.20 -11.42 -10.74
C SER A 108 7.23 -10.36 -11.30
N ARG A 109 7.62 -9.08 -11.37
CA ARG A 109 6.70 -7.98 -11.80
C ARG A 109 6.11 -8.18 -13.18
N ASP A 110 6.86 -8.79 -14.10
CA ASP A 110 6.45 -9.04 -15.48
C ASP A 110 5.77 -10.39 -15.67
N SER A 111 6.24 -11.42 -14.98
CA SER A 111 5.77 -12.80 -15.13
C SER A 111 4.51 -13.10 -14.32
N GLU A 112 4.38 -12.54 -13.11
CA GLU A 112 3.30 -12.81 -12.15
C GLU A 112 2.78 -11.50 -11.54
N PRO A 113 2.22 -10.56 -12.35
CA PRO A 113 1.86 -9.23 -11.88
C PRO A 113 0.79 -9.25 -10.78
N LYS A 114 -0.21 -10.13 -10.83
CA LYS A 114 -1.26 -10.22 -9.78
C LYS A 114 -0.67 -10.66 -8.44
N GLU A 115 0.11 -11.73 -8.41
CA GLU A 115 0.76 -12.22 -7.19
C GLU A 115 1.75 -11.18 -6.64
N THR A 116 2.54 -10.57 -7.52
CA THR A 116 3.49 -9.52 -7.15
C THR A 116 2.80 -8.29 -6.58
N PHE A 117 1.65 -7.90 -7.13
CA PHE A 117 0.82 -6.82 -6.60
C PHE A 117 0.29 -7.14 -5.20
N MET A 118 -0.20 -8.35 -4.97
CA MET A 118 -0.66 -8.76 -3.63
C MET A 118 0.49 -8.79 -2.62
N ASN A 119 1.71 -9.14 -3.03
CA ASN A 119 2.90 -9.02 -2.20
C ASN A 119 3.23 -7.56 -1.85
N LEU A 120 3.10 -6.63 -2.81
CA LEU A 120 3.25 -5.19 -2.55
C LEU A 120 2.26 -4.72 -1.49
N VAL A 121 0.98 -5.08 -1.60
CA VAL A 121 -0.03 -4.73 -0.59
C VAL A 121 0.39 -5.24 0.79
N GLY A 122 0.81 -6.50 0.90
CA GLY A 122 1.25 -7.06 2.17
C GLY A 122 2.43 -6.31 2.79
N ILE A 123 3.31 -5.72 1.97
CA ILE A 123 4.39 -4.86 2.45
C ILE A 123 3.85 -3.51 2.94
N LEU A 124 2.92 -2.89 2.21
CA LEU A 124 2.29 -1.61 2.62
C LEU A 124 1.52 -1.76 3.93
N ASP A 125 0.85 -2.90 4.14
CA ASP A 125 0.14 -3.24 5.38
C ASP A 125 1.09 -3.29 6.58
N LYS A 126 2.25 -3.93 6.42
CA LYS A 126 3.28 -3.97 7.48
C LYS A 126 3.87 -2.59 7.79
N ILE A 127 4.10 -1.78 6.75
CA ILE A 127 4.56 -0.40 6.91
C ILE A 127 3.52 0.41 7.70
N HIS A 128 2.23 0.27 7.36
CA HIS A 128 1.14 0.93 8.09
C HIS A 128 1.08 0.49 9.55
N ALA A 129 1.17 -0.82 9.82
CA ALA A 129 1.11 -1.39 11.17
C ALA A 129 2.23 -0.91 12.11
N GLN A 130 3.40 -0.54 11.59
CA GLN A 130 4.51 -0.02 12.39
C GLN A 130 4.31 1.43 12.84
N GLN A 131 3.34 2.13 12.27
CA GLN A 131 2.86 3.46 12.63
C GLN A 131 3.92 4.59 12.63
N PHE A 132 5.23 4.34 12.55
CA PHE A 132 6.32 5.33 12.43
C PHE A 132 6.12 6.66 13.22
N LYS A 133 5.44 6.60 14.38
CA LYS A 133 4.81 7.74 15.07
C LYS A 133 5.80 8.62 15.83
N GLU A 134 6.98 8.11 16.16
CA GLU A 134 8.01 8.82 16.93
C GLU A 134 9.15 9.26 16.02
N GLU A 135 9.79 10.41 16.35
CA GLU A 135 10.76 11.14 15.52
C GLU A 135 11.53 10.23 14.56
N PRO A 136 11.12 10.18 13.28
CA PRO A 136 11.54 9.07 12.46
C PRO A 136 13.04 9.22 12.17
N ALA A 137 13.80 8.17 12.48
CA ALA A 137 15.12 7.98 11.86
C ALA A 137 15.00 8.28 10.36
N SER A 138 16.03 8.86 9.74
CA SER A 138 15.98 9.35 8.35
C SER A 138 15.31 8.37 7.37
N HIS A 139 15.55 7.07 7.55
CA HIS A 139 14.98 5.98 6.78
C HIS A 139 13.44 5.90 6.87
N ASN A 140 12.83 6.11 8.04
CA ASN A 140 11.38 6.06 8.22
C ASN A 140 10.67 7.17 7.43
N ARG A 141 11.28 8.36 7.33
CA ARG A 141 10.73 9.44 6.50
C ARG A 141 10.72 9.06 5.02
N GLU A 142 11.79 8.44 4.55
CA GLU A 142 11.91 8.01 3.16
C GLU A 142 10.92 6.88 2.84
N ILE A 143 10.78 5.90 3.73
CA ILE A 143 9.78 4.82 3.63
C ILE A 143 8.37 5.41 3.52
N LEU A 144 8.00 6.35 4.39
CA LEU A 144 6.69 7.00 4.35
C LEU A 144 6.50 7.80 3.05
N SER A 145 7.53 8.52 2.59
CA SER A 145 7.47 9.32 1.36
C SER A 145 7.25 8.46 0.11
N VAL A 146 7.87 7.28 0.07
CA VAL A 146 7.68 6.29 -0.99
C VAL A 146 6.31 5.63 -0.87
N THR A 147 5.93 5.23 0.34
CA THR A 147 4.65 4.57 0.64
C THR A 147 3.46 5.41 0.20
N ARG A 148 3.44 6.72 0.53
CA ARG A 148 2.33 7.59 0.10
C ARG A 148 2.17 7.65 -1.42
N LYS A 149 3.26 7.61 -2.19
CA LYS A 149 3.21 7.67 -3.66
C LYS A 149 2.59 6.40 -4.22
N ILE A 150 3.01 5.25 -3.69
CA ILE A 150 2.45 3.95 -4.06
C ILE A 150 0.97 3.88 -3.70
N LEU A 151 0.60 4.29 -2.48
CA LEU A 151 -0.80 4.31 -2.04
C LEU A 151 -1.65 5.25 -2.90
N TYR A 152 -1.13 6.42 -3.27
CA TYR A 152 -1.85 7.35 -4.15
C TYR A 152 -2.19 6.70 -5.50
N LEU A 153 -1.21 6.07 -6.14
CA LEU A 153 -1.41 5.34 -7.41
C LEU A 153 -2.38 4.18 -7.25
N PHE A 154 -2.28 3.43 -6.16
CA PHE A 154 -3.18 2.31 -5.90
C PHE A 154 -4.61 2.80 -5.66
N CYS A 155 -4.81 3.83 -4.85
CA CYS A 155 -6.12 4.44 -4.65
C CYS A 155 -6.73 4.93 -5.97
N ILE A 156 -5.95 5.52 -6.88
CA ILE A 156 -6.46 5.92 -8.20
C ILE A 156 -7.00 4.70 -8.96
N LEU A 157 -6.24 3.62 -9.00
CA LEU A 157 -6.67 2.39 -9.67
C LEU A 157 -7.91 1.80 -9.00
N ALA A 158 -7.94 1.67 -7.67
CA ALA A 158 -9.06 1.13 -6.93
C ALA A 158 -10.35 1.96 -7.13
N VAL A 159 -10.25 3.28 -7.03
CA VAL A 159 -11.36 4.22 -7.25
C VAL A 159 -11.85 4.17 -8.70
N SER A 160 -10.97 3.95 -9.67
CA SER A 160 -11.36 3.78 -11.08
C SER A 160 -12.30 2.59 -11.29
N LYS A 161 -12.24 1.56 -10.42
CA LYS A 161 -13.08 0.36 -10.47
C LYS A 161 -14.35 0.43 -9.61
N LEU A 162 -14.57 1.55 -8.93
CA LEU A 162 -15.87 1.83 -8.32
C LEU A 162 -16.92 2.00 -9.44
N PRO A 163 -18.13 1.45 -9.24
CA PRO A 163 -19.24 1.56 -10.18
C PRO A 163 -19.68 3.02 -10.42
#